data_AF-D6TSP6-F1
#
_entry.id   AF-D6TSP6-F1
#
_cell.length_a   1.000
_cell.length_b   1.000
_cell.length_c   1.000
_cell.angle_alpha   90.00
_cell.angle_beta   90.00
_cell.angle_gamma   90.00
#
_symmetry.space_group_name_H-M   'P 1'
#
loop_
_entity.id
_entity.type
_entity.pdbx_description
1 polymer ?
#
loop_
_entity_poly.entity_id
_entity_poly.type
_entity_poly.pdbx_seq_one_letter_code
_entity_poly.pdbx_strand_id
1 'polypeptide(L)'
;MAKLRFTTFIQRPPETVYKVLADLRGYKSWLPASNLFRETTITTDGPIQVGTAYVDKGPSSEMQGEVIALEPHSHIAFHQAARKGVLDIHVRYTLQPKEGGTQVVRELKLRTKGLVTLLQPVLVRAIRKENERIVQRLKWYLEAR
;
A
#
# COMPACT_ATOMS: atom_id res chain seq x y z
N MET A 1 3.06 -12.23 -14.61
CA MET A 1 2.70 -11.72 -13.27
C MET A 1 3.98 -11.43 -12.51
N ALA A 2 4.22 -10.19 -12.08
CA ALA A 2 5.40 -9.82 -11.30
C ALA A 2 5.08 -9.87 -9.79
N LYS A 3 6.08 -10.19 -8.98
CA LYS A 3 5.97 -10.16 -7.51
C LYS A 3 7.06 -9.26 -6.94
N LEU A 4 6.69 -8.43 -5.97
CA LEU A 4 7.62 -7.59 -5.23
C LEU A 4 7.43 -7.85 -3.73
N ARG A 5 8.51 -7.83 -2.98
CA ARG A 5 8.50 -8.01 -1.53
C ARG A 5 9.44 -7.00 -0.90
N PHE A 6 8.96 -6.31 0.11
CA PHE A 6 9.68 -5.31 0.88
C PHE A 6 9.57 -5.68 2.36
N THR A 7 10.63 -5.46 3.12
CA THR A 7 10.65 -5.77 4.54
C THR A 7 11.34 -4.64 5.27
N THR A 8 10.76 -4.22 6.39
CA THR A 8 11.35 -3.21 7.26
C THR A 8 11.03 -3.53 8.71
N PHE A 9 11.95 -3.23 9.61
CA PHE A 9 11.71 -3.29 11.06
C PHE A 9 11.34 -1.89 11.56
N ILE A 10 10.29 -1.80 12.36
CA ILE A 10 9.79 -0.55 12.94
C ILE A 10 9.77 -0.69 14.45
N GLN A 11 10.41 0.23 15.18
CA GLN A 11 10.49 0.25 16.65
C GLN A 11 9.17 0.70 17.31
N ARG A 12 8.05 0.14 16.87
CA ARG A 12 6.70 0.38 17.38
C ARG A 12 5.93 -0.94 17.44
N PRO A 13 4.99 -1.11 18.38
CA PRO A 13 4.23 -2.35 18.49
C PRO A 13 3.30 -2.54 17.27
N PRO A 14 2.92 -3.79 16.95
CA PRO A 14 2.12 -4.09 15.75
C PRO A 14 0.78 -3.36 15.72
N GLU A 15 0.20 -3.09 16.89
CA GLU A 15 -1.02 -2.28 17.03
C GLU A 15 -0.87 -0.87 16.46
N THR A 16 0.22 -0.16 16.80
CA THR A 16 0.46 1.20 16.30
C THR A 16 0.68 1.20 14.79
N VAL A 17 1.44 0.23 14.28
CA VAL A 17 1.67 0.07 12.84
C VAL A 17 0.36 -0.21 12.12
N TYR A 18 -0.45 -1.13 12.65
CA TYR A 18 -1.75 -1.50 12.11
C TYR A 18 -2.70 -0.31 12.03
N LYS A 19 -2.81 0.48 13.11
CA LYS A 19 -3.66 1.68 13.14
C LYS A 19 -3.30 2.67 12.03
N VAL A 20 -2.02 2.92 11.79
CA VAL A 20 -1.58 3.84 10.71
C VAL A 20 -1.87 3.27 9.32
N LEU A 21 -1.69 1.95 9.12
CA LEU A 21 -1.96 1.31 7.84
C LEU A 21 -3.47 1.21 7.53
N ALA A 22 -4.30 0.99 8.56
CA ALA A 22 -5.74 0.89 8.45
C ALA A 22 -6.43 2.27 8.34
N ASP A 23 -5.76 3.37 8.71
CA ASP A 23 -6.28 4.73 8.56
C ASP A 23 -5.94 5.33 7.18
N LEU A 24 -6.70 4.93 6.16
CA LEU A 24 -6.57 5.46 4.79
C LEU A 24 -6.74 6.99 4.73
N ARG A 25 -7.57 7.60 5.59
CA ARG A 25 -7.78 9.07 5.63
C ARG A 25 -6.53 9.78 6.15
N GLY A 26 -5.81 9.12 7.05
CA GLY A 26 -4.54 9.58 7.62
C GLY A 26 -3.34 9.48 6.67
N TYR A 27 -3.45 8.86 5.49
CA TYR A 27 -2.29 8.64 4.61
C TYR A 27 -1.56 9.94 4.23
N LYS A 28 -2.30 11.04 4.03
CA LYS A 28 -1.72 12.37 3.75
C LYS A 28 -0.78 12.89 4.84
N SER A 29 -0.89 12.39 6.08
CA SER A 29 -0.05 12.82 7.21
C SER A 29 1.36 12.23 7.18
N TRP A 30 1.56 11.10 6.50
CA TRP A 30 2.82 10.34 6.55
C TRP A 30 3.37 9.98 5.17
N LEU A 31 2.51 9.90 4.15
CA LEU A 31 2.88 9.57 2.79
C LEU A 31 2.79 10.81 1.90
N PRO A 32 3.89 11.56 1.70
CA PRO A 32 3.90 12.70 0.81
C PRO A 32 3.72 12.27 -0.65
N ALA A 33 3.31 13.19 -1.50
CA ALA A 33 3.18 12.97 -2.94
C ALA A 33 4.52 12.57 -3.60
N SER A 34 4.41 11.86 -4.72
CA SER A 34 5.46 11.35 -5.58
C SER A 34 4.97 11.32 -7.04
N ASN A 35 5.80 10.79 -7.94
CA ASN A 35 5.42 10.65 -9.35
C ASN A 35 4.36 9.56 -9.59
N LEU A 36 4.06 8.70 -8.61
CA LEU A 36 3.07 7.62 -8.72
C LEU A 36 1.91 7.75 -7.72
N PHE A 37 2.07 8.54 -6.67
CA PHE A 37 1.08 8.72 -5.61
C PHE A 37 0.94 10.20 -5.27
N ARG A 38 -0.28 10.68 -5.07
CA ARG A 38 -0.58 12.05 -4.67
C ARG A 38 -1.47 12.06 -3.44
N GLU A 39 -2.55 11.31 -3.49
CA GLU A 39 -3.54 11.24 -2.41
C GLU A 39 -4.35 9.96 -2.48
N THR A 40 -4.93 9.61 -1.33
CA THR A 40 -5.94 8.54 -1.17
C THR A 40 -7.25 9.19 -0.78
N THR A 41 -8.34 8.86 -1.48
CA THR A 41 -9.70 9.32 -1.17
C THR A 41 -10.62 8.12 -0.98
N ILE A 42 -11.28 8.01 0.17
CA ILE A 42 -12.26 6.96 0.42
C ILE A 42 -13.56 7.32 -0.30
N THR A 43 -14.17 6.34 -0.96
CA THR A 43 -15.42 6.50 -1.71
C THR A 43 -16.60 5.77 -1.07
N THR A 44 -16.35 4.86 -0.13
CA THR A 44 -17.39 4.25 0.70
C THR A 44 -17.62 5.03 1.99
N ASP A 45 -18.87 5.28 2.33
CA ASP A 45 -19.23 5.95 3.58
C ASP A 45 -18.99 5.06 4.81
N GLY A 46 -18.68 5.71 5.94
CA GLY A 46 -18.52 5.04 7.23
C GLY A 46 -17.07 4.66 7.60
N PRO A 47 -16.93 3.81 8.63
CA PRO A 47 -15.64 3.34 9.11
C PRO A 47 -14.98 2.39 8.09
N ILE A 48 -13.65 2.30 8.15
CA ILE A 48 -12.89 1.42 7.27
C ILE A 48 -13.13 -0.03 7.69
N GLN A 49 -13.54 -0.85 6.75
CA GLN A 49 -13.84 -2.28 6.89
C GLN A 49 -13.47 -3.03 5.60
N VAL A 50 -13.55 -4.35 5.61
CA VAL A 50 -13.43 -5.14 4.37
C VAL A 50 -14.55 -4.73 3.41
N GLY A 51 -14.22 -4.52 2.13
CA GLY A 51 -15.11 -3.97 1.12
C GLY A 51 -15.10 -2.44 1.04
N THR A 52 -14.39 -1.73 1.93
CA THR A 52 -14.23 -0.26 1.79
C THR A 52 -13.50 0.07 0.50
N ALA A 53 -14.16 0.82 -0.38
CA ALA A 53 -13.59 1.33 -1.62
C ALA A 53 -12.90 2.68 -1.41
N TYR A 54 -11.82 2.88 -2.15
CA TYR A 54 -11.05 4.12 -2.18
C TYR A 54 -10.43 4.33 -3.55
N VAL A 55 -9.87 5.52 -3.78
CA VAL A 55 -9.15 5.90 -4.99
C VAL A 55 -7.77 6.39 -4.58
N ASP A 56 -6.73 5.76 -5.13
CA ASP A 56 -5.37 6.30 -5.11
C ASP A 56 -5.13 7.07 -6.40
N LYS A 57 -4.86 8.37 -6.27
CA LYS A 57 -4.50 9.24 -7.39
C LYS A 57 -3.01 9.46 -7.43
N GLY A 58 -2.41 9.35 -8.59
CA GLY A 58 -1.08 9.87 -8.94
C GLY A 58 -1.20 11.05 -9.90
N PRO A 59 -0.09 11.70 -10.27
CA PRO A 59 -0.09 12.82 -11.21
C PRO A 59 -0.73 12.50 -12.58
N SER A 60 -0.57 11.27 -13.07
CA SER A 60 -1.08 10.82 -14.37
C SER A 60 -1.76 9.44 -14.30
N SER A 61 -2.19 9.03 -13.11
CA SER A 61 -2.76 7.71 -12.88
C SER A 61 -3.85 7.74 -11.81
N GLU A 62 -4.83 6.86 -11.94
CA GLU A 62 -5.88 6.66 -10.95
C GLU A 62 -6.09 5.16 -10.78
N MET A 63 -6.03 4.69 -9.54
CA MET A 63 -6.22 3.30 -9.15
C MET A 63 -7.45 3.20 -8.25
N GLN A 64 -8.41 2.39 -8.67
CA GLN A 64 -9.55 1.99 -7.84
C GLN A 64 -9.06 0.97 -6.84
N GLY A 65 -9.22 1.25 -5.56
CA GLY A 65 -8.77 0.43 -4.45
C GLY A 65 -9.92 -0.14 -3.64
N GLU A 66 -9.71 -1.32 -3.08
CA GLU A 66 -10.62 -1.97 -2.15
C GLU A 66 -9.82 -2.58 -1.00
N VAL A 67 -10.32 -2.46 0.22
CA VAL A 67 -9.79 -3.18 1.38
C VAL A 67 -10.32 -4.61 1.35
N ILE A 68 -9.45 -5.59 1.18
CA ILE A 68 -9.86 -7.00 1.03
C ILE A 68 -9.59 -7.86 2.27
N ALA A 69 -8.74 -7.39 3.19
CA ALA A 69 -8.54 -8.04 4.49
C ALA A 69 -8.13 -7.03 5.56
N LEU A 70 -8.68 -7.19 6.77
CA LEU A 70 -8.32 -6.49 7.99
C LEU A 70 -8.31 -7.48 9.15
N GLU A 71 -7.12 -7.91 9.55
CA GLU A 71 -6.91 -8.68 10.77
C GLU A 71 -6.09 -7.83 11.75
N PRO A 72 -6.68 -7.42 12.88
CA PRO A 72 -6.03 -6.54 13.84
C PRO A 72 -4.62 -6.99 14.21
N HIS A 73 -3.67 -6.08 14.07
CA HIS A 73 -2.27 -6.23 14.49
C HIS A 73 -1.46 -7.29 13.74
N SER A 74 -2.02 -7.99 12.74
CA SER A 74 -1.35 -9.08 12.02
C SER A 74 -1.33 -8.89 10.51
N HIS A 75 -2.45 -8.51 9.89
CA HIS A 75 -2.59 -8.58 8.44
C HIS A 75 -3.54 -7.51 7.88
N ILE A 76 -3.12 -6.86 6.81
CA ILE A 76 -3.96 -5.95 6.03
C ILE A 76 -3.72 -6.25 4.56
N ALA A 77 -4.77 -6.30 3.74
CA ALA A 77 -4.63 -6.46 2.31
C ALA A 77 -5.54 -5.53 1.52
N PHE A 78 -5.04 -5.14 0.35
CA PHE A 78 -5.72 -4.25 -0.57
C PHE A 78 -5.69 -4.84 -1.98
N HIS A 79 -6.77 -4.65 -2.72
CA HIS A 79 -6.81 -4.81 -4.16
C HIS A 79 -6.82 -3.43 -4.81
N GLN A 80 -6.06 -3.25 -5.88
CA GLN A 80 -5.99 -2.00 -6.63
C GLN A 80 -5.98 -2.28 -8.12
N ALA A 81 -6.82 -1.59 -8.88
CA ALA A 81 -6.90 -1.73 -10.33
C ALA A 81 -6.95 -0.38 -11.03
N ALA A 82 -6.17 -0.25 -12.11
CA ALA A 82 -6.31 0.87 -13.04
C ALA A 82 -7.62 0.74 -13.83
N ARG A 83 -8.10 1.85 -14.39
CA ARG A 83 -9.25 1.86 -15.32
C ARG A 83 -9.08 0.79 -16.40
N LYS A 84 -10.18 0.13 -16.76
CA LYS A 84 -10.22 -0.98 -17.73
C LYS A 84 -9.36 -2.21 -17.36
N GLY A 85 -8.85 -2.30 -16.12
CA GLY A 85 -8.12 -3.48 -15.62
C GLY A 85 -6.78 -3.74 -16.33
N VAL A 86 -6.17 -2.71 -16.91
CA VAL A 86 -4.88 -2.81 -17.62
C VAL A 86 -3.69 -3.05 -16.68
N LEU A 87 -3.86 -2.67 -15.42
CA LEU A 87 -2.95 -2.92 -14.31
C LEU A 87 -3.78 -3.32 -13.09
N ASP A 88 -3.42 -4.44 -12.48
CA ASP A 88 -4.03 -5.00 -11.29
C ASP A 88 -2.92 -5.33 -10.28
N ILE A 89 -3.12 -4.90 -9.04
CA ILE A 89 -2.15 -4.99 -7.96
C ILE A 89 -2.86 -5.51 -6.72
N HIS A 90 -2.39 -6.62 -6.18
CA HIS A 90 -2.76 -7.08 -4.86
C HIS A 90 -1.64 -6.74 -3.89
N VAL A 91 -1.94 -5.96 -2.86
CA VAL A 91 -1.02 -5.55 -1.81
C VAL A 91 -1.36 -6.31 -0.54
N ARG A 92 -0.34 -6.87 0.11
CA ARG A 92 -0.46 -7.53 1.42
C ARG A 92 0.57 -6.96 2.37
N TYR A 93 0.13 -6.56 3.55
CA TYR A 93 0.96 -6.31 4.71
C TYR A 93 0.83 -7.46 5.70
N THR A 94 1.96 -7.90 6.24
CA THR A 94 2.01 -8.81 7.38
C THR A 94 2.88 -8.18 8.46
N LEU A 95 2.34 -8.10 9.66
CA LEU A 95 2.94 -7.51 10.84
C LEU A 95 3.36 -8.64 11.77
N GLN A 96 4.65 -8.79 11.97
CA GLN A 96 5.21 -9.82 12.84
C GLN A 96 5.79 -9.17 14.09
N PRO A 97 5.25 -9.45 15.29
CA PRO A 97 5.86 -9.00 16.53
C PRO A 97 7.30 -9.53 16.62
N LYS A 98 8.23 -8.66 16.99
CA LYS A 98 9.63 -8.97 17.27
C LYS A 98 10.06 -8.21 18.52
N GLU A 99 11.15 -8.65 19.14
CA GLU A 99 11.71 -7.92 20.28
C GLU A 99 12.00 -6.46 19.87
N GLY A 100 11.51 -5.50 20.67
CA GLY A 100 11.68 -4.07 20.40
C GLY A 100 10.80 -3.49 19.28
N GLY A 101 9.90 -4.24 18.63
CA GLY A 101 9.03 -3.66 17.60
C GLY A 101 8.30 -4.64 16.69
N THR A 102 8.16 -4.25 15.42
CA THR A 102 7.39 -4.99 14.41
C THR A 102 8.21 -5.16 13.15
N GLN A 103 8.34 -6.40 12.68
CA GLN A 103 8.79 -6.67 11.32
C GLN A 103 7.59 -6.56 10.37
N VAL A 104 7.62 -5.56 9.51
CA VAL A 104 6.59 -5.30 8.50
C VAL A 104 7.05 -5.90 7.18
N VAL A 105 6.24 -6.80 6.63
CA VAL A 105 6.44 -7.37 5.30
C VAL A 105 5.34 -6.85 4.38
N ARG A 106 5.72 -6.14 3.31
CA ARG A 106 4.81 -5.68 2.25
C ARG A 106 5.06 -6.47 0.98
N GLU A 107 4.04 -7.13 0.46
CA GLU A 107 4.09 -7.95 -0.75
C GLU A 107 3.13 -7.42 -1.79
N LEU A 108 3.57 -7.39 -3.05
CA LEU A 108 2.75 -6.97 -4.19
C LEU A 108 2.73 -8.09 -5.23
N LYS A 109 1.55 -8.39 -5.75
CA LYS A 109 1.36 -9.22 -6.94
C LYS A 109 0.78 -8.34 -8.05
N LEU A 110 1.51 -8.21 -9.15
CA LEU A 110 1.17 -7.32 -10.26
C LEU A 110 0.80 -8.11 -11.50
N ARG A 111 -0.33 -7.74 -12.11
CA ARG A 111 -0.80 -8.27 -13.40
C ARG A 111 -1.05 -7.09 -14.34
N THR A 112 -0.47 -7.17 -15.53
CA THR A 112 -0.68 -6.21 -16.62
C THR A 112 -1.41 -6.90 -17.77
N LYS A 113 -2.18 -6.12 -18.54
CA LYS A 113 -2.90 -6.60 -19.73
C LYS A 113 -2.69 -5.65 -20.91
N GLY A 114 -2.86 -6.17 -22.12
CA GLY A 114 -2.79 -5.39 -23.36
C GLY A 114 -1.41 -4.79 -23.62
N LEU A 115 -1.38 -3.61 -24.24
CA LEU A 115 -0.12 -2.92 -24.62
C LEU A 115 0.75 -2.56 -23.42
N VAL A 116 0.18 -2.40 -22.21
CA VAL A 116 0.92 -2.13 -20.98
C VAL A 116 1.87 -3.27 -20.62
N THR A 117 1.58 -4.51 -21.05
CA THR A 117 2.46 -5.66 -20.84
C THR A 117 3.82 -5.49 -21.50
N LEU A 118 3.93 -4.75 -22.61
CA LEU A 118 5.21 -4.45 -23.27
C LEU A 118 6.09 -3.51 -22.42
N LEU A 119 5.48 -2.62 -21.65
CA LEU A 119 6.15 -1.68 -20.76
C LEU A 119 6.32 -2.21 -19.33
N GLN A 120 5.98 -3.48 -19.10
CA GLN A 120 5.95 -4.09 -17.77
C GLN A 120 7.27 -3.94 -16.98
N PRO A 121 8.48 -4.13 -17.56
CA PRO A 121 9.73 -3.98 -16.80
C PRO A 121 9.93 -2.55 -16.26
N VAL A 122 9.61 -1.54 -17.06
CA VAL A 122 9.71 -0.13 -16.67
C VAL A 122 8.70 0.18 -15.57
N LEU A 123 7.46 -0.28 -15.74
CA LEU A 123 6.41 -0.12 -14.74
C LEU A 123 6.77 -0.80 -13.41
N VAL A 124 7.26 -2.04 -13.44
CA VAL A 124 7.67 -2.79 -12.24
C VAL A 124 8.81 -2.07 -11.53
N ARG A 125 9.78 -1.48 -12.26
CA ARG A 125 10.86 -0.69 -11.66
C ARG A 125 10.32 0.57 -10.97
N ALA A 126 9.39 1.28 -11.59
CA ALA A 126 8.77 2.46 -11.01
C ALA A 126 7.97 2.12 -9.74
N ILE A 127 7.16 1.06 -9.78
CA ILE A 127 6.37 0.58 -8.64
C ILE A 127 7.29 0.09 -7.51
N ARG A 128 8.41 -0.56 -7.84
CA ARG A 128 9.42 -0.95 -6.84
C ARG A 128 9.95 0.26 -6.08
N LYS A 129 10.43 1.27 -6.80
CA LYS A 129 10.97 2.51 -6.21
C LYS A 129 9.94 3.20 -5.31
N GLU A 130 8.69 3.23 -5.75
CA GLU A 130 7.62 3.82 -4.95
C GLU A 130 7.31 3.01 -3.68
N ASN A 131 7.32 1.68 -3.74
CA ASN A 131 7.07 0.87 -2.55
C ASN A 131 8.23 0.91 -1.55
N GLU A 132 9.49 1.01 -2.01
CA GLU A 132 10.65 1.28 -1.17
C GLU A 132 10.47 2.60 -0.41
N ARG A 133 10.03 3.66 -1.13
CA ARG A 133 9.70 4.95 -0.51
C ARG A 133 8.58 4.83 0.52
N ILE A 134 7.50 4.11 0.21
CA ILE A 134 6.35 3.98 1.12
C ILE A 134 6.77 3.29 2.43
N VAL A 135 7.50 2.17 2.38
CA VAL A 135 7.92 1.46 3.60
C VAL A 135 8.90 2.29 4.43
N GLN A 136 9.77 3.08 3.78
CA GLN A 136 10.67 4.01 4.48
C GLN A 136 9.90 5.15 5.15
N ARG A 137 8.94 5.76 4.46
CA ARG A 137 8.10 6.84 5.01
C ARG A 137 7.26 6.35 6.19
N LEU A 138 6.70 5.15 6.09
CA LEU A 138 5.97 4.51 7.19
C LEU A 138 6.86 4.35 8.43
N LYS A 139 8.07 3.80 8.26
CA LYS A 139 9.04 3.64 9.34
C LYS A 139 9.38 4.99 9.99
N TRP A 140 9.80 5.98 9.21
CA TRP A 140 10.16 7.30 9.75
C TRP A 140 9.01 7.97 10.50
N TYR A 141 7.80 7.91 9.96
CA TYR A 141 6.64 8.52 10.61
C TYR A 141 6.31 7.87 11.96
N LEU A 142 6.43 6.54 12.04
CA LEU A 142 6.14 5.78 13.24
C LEU A 142 7.23 5.89 14.31
N GLU A 143 8.49 6.01 13.92
CA GLU A 143 9.61 6.11 14.87
C GLU A 143 9.88 7.54 15.36
N ALA A 144 9.34 8.55 14.68
CA ALA A 144 9.43 9.95 15.09
C ALA A 144 8.43 10.34 16.20
N ARG A 145 7.54 9.44 16.61
CA ARG A 145 6.57 9.59 17.71
C ARG A 145 6.79 8.48 18.68
#